data_AF-A0A5M6D0N3-F1
#
_entry.id   AF-A0A5M6D0N3-F1
#
_cell.length_a   1.000
_cell.length_b   1.000
_cell.length_c   1.000
_cell.angle_alpha   90.00
_cell.angle_beta   90.00
_cell.angle_gamma   90.00
#
_symmetry.space_group_name_H-M   'P 1'
#
loop_
_entity.id
_entity.type
_entity.pdbx_description
1 polymer ?
#
loop_
_entity_poly.entity_id
_entity_poly.type
_entity_poly.pdbx_seq_one_letter_code
_entity_poly.pdbx_strand_id
1 'polypeptide(L)'
;MTESSSETSPGETDAALAADLLGDLQRQMSRLQREIRLAIQAQLGQMTGRSLGSLEANRALAQSIHEMLDSHGLRVRCCQCGHPAILRVSPRAGATDGVFVFDHTIDGRRTFHGGRTVIPEIHVVAKPARKPRRSAEKRAAG
;
A
#
# COMPACT_ATOMS: atom_id res chain seq x y z
N MET A 1 22.25 -13.38 57.81
CA MET A 1 22.47 -13.38 56.35
C MET A 1 21.22 -13.99 55.75
N THR A 2 20.26 -13.16 55.35
CA THR A 2 18.97 -13.60 54.80
C THR A 2 19.08 -13.59 53.29
N GLU A 3 19.19 -14.77 52.69
CA GLU A 3 19.02 -14.97 51.25
C GLU A 3 17.54 -14.73 50.92
N SER A 4 17.27 -13.59 50.28
CA SER A 4 15.95 -13.28 49.74
C SER A 4 15.83 -13.96 48.38
N SER A 5 15.38 -15.21 48.39
CA SER A 5 14.97 -15.90 47.18
C SER A 5 13.68 -15.26 46.67
N SER A 6 13.79 -14.40 45.66
CA SER A 6 12.65 -13.88 44.91
C SER A 6 12.10 -15.01 44.04
N GLU A 7 11.06 -15.68 44.52
CA GLU A 7 10.26 -16.62 43.74
C GLU A 7 9.54 -15.83 42.62
N THR A 8 10.04 -15.94 41.40
CA THR A 8 9.36 -15.44 40.20
C THR A 8 8.03 -16.17 40.07
N SER A 9 6.93 -15.42 40.06
CA SER A 9 5.59 -15.99 40.02
C SER A 9 5.32 -16.67 38.66
N PRO A 10 4.64 -17.84 38.61
CA PRO A 10 4.32 -18.55 37.36
C PRO A 10 3.65 -17.66 36.29
N GLY A 11 2.85 -16.67 36.71
CA GLY A 11 2.17 -15.74 35.79
C GLY A 11 3.11 -14.71 35.14
N GLU A 12 4.27 -14.44 35.74
CA GLU A 12 5.29 -13.54 35.18
C GLU A 12 6.09 -14.25 34.07
N THR A 13 6.35 -15.55 34.23
CA THR A 13 6.94 -16.41 33.20
C THR A 13 6.00 -16.63 32.01
N ASP A 14 4.70 -16.80 32.23
CA ASP A 14 3.71 -16.99 31.15
C ASP A 14 3.53 -15.71 30.32
N ALA A 15 3.53 -14.54 30.95
CA ALA A 15 3.46 -13.25 30.27
C ALA A 15 4.70 -12.98 29.42
N ALA A 16 5.89 -13.31 29.94
CA ALA A 16 7.15 -13.18 29.20
C ALA A 16 7.18 -14.11 27.97
N LEU A 17 6.79 -15.38 28.13
CA LEU A 17 6.69 -16.34 27.03
C LEU A 17 5.70 -15.87 25.95
N ALA A 18 4.54 -15.36 26.34
CA ALA A 18 3.56 -14.83 25.39
C ALA A 18 4.10 -13.62 24.61
N ALA A 19 4.82 -12.72 25.28
CA ALA A 19 5.45 -11.56 24.64
C ALA A 19 6.51 -11.98 23.60
N ASP A 20 7.33 -12.98 23.93
CA ASP A 20 8.35 -13.51 23.02
C ASP A 20 7.72 -14.16 21.78
N LEU A 21 6.71 -15.02 21.97
CA LEU A 21 5.97 -15.66 20.88
C LEU A 21 5.31 -14.64 19.94
N LEU A 22 4.68 -13.60 20.50
CA LEU A 22 4.10 -12.52 19.70
C LEU A 22 5.17 -11.71 18.97
N GLY A 23 6.32 -11.46 19.61
CA GLY A 23 7.46 -10.81 18.99
C GLY A 23 8.00 -11.61 17.80
N ASP A 24 8.11 -12.93 17.93
CA ASP A 24 8.50 -13.82 16.84
C ASP A 24 7.49 -13.81 15.70
N LEU A 25 6.21 -13.91 16.01
CA LEU A 25 5.15 -13.84 15.01
C LEU A 25 5.19 -12.52 14.24
N GLN A 26 5.35 -11.39 14.94
CA GLN A 26 5.43 -10.07 14.30
C GLN A 26 6.65 -9.95 13.36
N ARG A 27 7.80 -10.52 13.75
CA ARG A 27 8.99 -10.58 12.88
C ARG A 27 8.74 -11.44 11.65
N GLN A 28 8.11 -12.60 11.80
CA GLN A 28 7.77 -13.48 10.68
C GLN A 28 6.79 -12.82 9.72
N MET A 29 5.71 -12.22 10.24
CA MET A 29 4.74 -11.48 9.44
C MET A 29 5.40 -10.34 8.65
N SER A 30 6.30 -9.59 9.28
CA SER A 30 7.02 -8.49 8.62
C SER A 30 7.90 -8.98 7.46
N ARG A 31 8.54 -10.16 7.60
CA ARG A 31 9.33 -10.79 6.52
C ARG A 31 8.43 -11.20 5.35
N LEU A 32 7.35 -11.91 5.62
CA LEU A 32 6.41 -12.35 4.59
C LEU A 32 5.78 -11.16 3.83
N GLN A 33 5.37 -10.11 4.54
CA GLN A 33 4.86 -8.90 3.90
C GLN A 33 5.89 -8.22 2.99
N ARG A 34 7.16 -8.19 3.41
CA ARG A 34 8.26 -7.67 2.58
C ARG A 34 8.45 -8.53 1.32
N GLU A 35 8.45 -9.84 1.45
CA GLU A 35 8.60 -10.78 0.34
C GLU A 35 7.45 -10.65 -0.67
N ILE A 36 6.20 -10.61 -0.19
CA ILE A 36 5.01 -10.37 -1.03
C ILE A 36 5.16 -9.07 -1.81
N ARG A 37 5.55 -7.97 -1.15
CA ARG A 37 5.73 -6.68 -1.81
C ARG A 37 6.81 -6.73 -2.90
N LEU A 38 7.95 -7.36 -2.63
CA LEU A 38 9.04 -7.50 -3.59
C LEU A 38 8.64 -8.36 -4.80
N ALA A 39 7.94 -9.47 -4.55
CA ALA A 39 7.44 -10.34 -5.60
C ALA A 39 6.44 -9.61 -6.52
N ILE A 40 5.47 -8.89 -5.94
CA ILE A 40 4.52 -8.07 -6.70
C ILE A 40 5.26 -7.02 -7.55
N GLN A 41 6.21 -6.30 -6.95
CA GLN A 41 6.96 -5.26 -7.68
C GLN A 41 7.77 -5.86 -8.84
N ALA A 42 8.43 -7.01 -8.64
CA ALA A 42 9.19 -7.68 -9.69
C ALA A 42 8.31 -8.12 -10.87
N GLN A 43 7.10 -8.64 -10.60
CA GLN A 43 6.17 -9.04 -11.66
C GLN A 43 5.61 -7.83 -12.41
N LEU A 44 5.17 -6.79 -11.70
CA LEU A 44 4.69 -5.56 -12.32
C LEU A 44 5.79 -4.85 -13.13
N GLY A 45 7.04 -4.90 -12.66
CA GLY A 45 8.19 -4.31 -13.32
C GLY A 45 8.42 -4.84 -14.75
N GLN A 46 8.11 -6.11 -15.02
CA GLN A 46 8.24 -6.72 -16.35
C GLN A 46 7.32 -6.09 -17.41
N MET A 47 6.28 -5.38 -16.96
CA MET A 47 5.31 -4.72 -17.84
C MET A 47 5.72 -3.28 -18.20
N THR A 48 6.74 -2.73 -17.54
CA THR A 48 7.21 -1.36 -17.76
C THR A 48 7.54 -1.12 -19.23
N GLY A 49 7.11 0.02 -19.77
CA GLY A 49 7.37 0.41 -21.16
C GLY A 49 6.42 -0.24 -22.18
N ARG A 50 5.48 -1.08 -21.76
CA ARG A 50 4.49 -1.70 -22.67
C ARG A 50 3.18 -0.89 -22.73
N SER A 51 2.43 -1.05 -23.81
CA SER A 51 1.00 -0.71 -23.95
C SER A 51 0.28 -1.95 -24.47
N LEU A 52 -0.99 -2.14 -24.13
CA LEU A 52 -1.83 -3.23 -24.65
C LEU A 52 -2.52 -2.88 -25.97
N GLY A 53 -2.21 -1.74 -26.59
CA GLY A 53 -2.68 -1.39 -27.93
C GLY A 53 -4.13 -0.87 -27.99
N SER A 54 -4.79 -0.68 -26.84
CA SER A 54 -6.10 -0.04 -26.78
C SER A 54 -6.35 0.60 -25.41
N LEU A 55 -7.18 1.64 -25.40
CA LEU A 55 -7.62 2.33 -24.18
C LEU A 55 -8.33 1.37 -23.21
N GLU A 56 -9.17 0.49 -23.74
CA GLU A 56 -9.94 -0.47 -22.95
C GLU A 56 -9.03 -1.50 -22.28
N ALA A 57 -8.10 -2.10 -23.03
CA ALA A 57 -7.17 -3.08 -22.48
C ALA A 57 -6.25 -2.46 -21.43
N ASN A 58 -5.73 -1.25 -21.69
CA ASN A 58 -4.91 -0.51 -20.72
C ASN A 58 -5.69 -0.15 -19.44
N ARG A 59 -6.97 0.23 -19.54
CA ARG A 59 -7.85 0.48 -18.38
C ARG A 59 -8.10 -0.78 -17.57
N ALA A 60 -8.43 -1.88 -18.23
CA ALA A 60 -8.66 -3.17 -17.58
C ALA A 60 -7.40 -3.60 -16.81
N LEU A 61 -6.23 -3.51 -17.42
CA LEU A 61 -4.96 -3.78 -16.76
C LEU A 61 -4.74 -2.89 -15.53
N ALA A 62 -4.87 -1.57 -15.67
CA ALA A 62 -4.66 -0.65 -14.56
C ALA A 62 -5.64 -0.90 -13.40
N GLN A 63 -6.87 -1.29 -13.72
CA GLN A 63 -7.89 -1.67 -12.75
C GLN A 63 -7.51 -2.97 -12.02
N SER A 64 -7.09 -4.02 -12.73
CA SER A 64 -6.65 -5.26 -12.10
C SER A 64 -5.43 -5.06 -11.20
N ILE A 65 -4.47 -4.23 -11.62
CA ILE A 65 -3.32 -3.84 -10.78
C ILE A 65 -3.83 -3.13 -9.51
N HIS A 66 -4.77 -2.19 -9.64
CA HIS A 66 -5.33 -1.48 -8.51
C HIS A 66 -6.01 -2.44 -7.51
N GLU A 67 -6.87 -3.32 -7.98
CA GLU A 67 -7.61 -4.27 -7.14
C GLU A 67 -6.69 -5.22 -6.39
N MET A 68 -5.70 -5.79 -7.10
CA MET A 68 -4.67 -6.64 -6.50
C MET A 68 -3.86 -5.88 -5.44
N LEU A 69 -3.45 -4.64 -5.71
CA LEU A 69 -2.71 -3.87 -4.70
C LEU A 69 -3.62 -3.48 -3.51
N ASP A 70 -4.88 -3.15 -3.74
CA ASP A 70 -5.81 -2.77 -2.67
C ASP A 70 -6.08 -3.92 -1.69
N SER A 71 -6.22 -5.15 -2.20
CA SER A 71 -6.44 -6.35 -1.38
C SER A 71 -5.27 -6.66 -0.44
N HIS A 72 -4.05 -6.28 -0.84
CA HIS A 72 -2.84 -6.43 -0.03
C HIS A 72 -2.50 -5.18 0.81
N GLY A 73 -3.37 -4.16 0.83
CA GLY A 73 -3.11 -2.93 1.58
C GLY A 73 -1.93 -2.12 0.98
N LEU A 74 -1.77 -2.16 -0.34
CA LEU A 74 -0.70 -1.52 -1.08
C LEU A 74 -1.22 -0.44 -2.05
N ARG A 75 -0.30 0.39 -2.53
CA ARG A 75 -0.49 1.44 -3.53
C ARG A 75 0.73 1.51 -4.44
N VAL A 76 0.56 2.08 -5.63
CA VAL A 76 1.73 2.46 -6.44
C VAL A 76 2.33 3.75 -5.88
N ARG A 77 3.65 3.90 -5.93
CA ARG A 77 4.33 5.17 -5.64
C ARG A 77 4.35 6.00 -6.90
N CYS A 78 3.84 7.23 -6.84
CA CYS A 78 3.97 8.18 -7.94
C CYS A 78 5.45 8.50 -8.20
N CYS A 79 5.92 8.34 -9.43
CA CYS A 79 7.32 8.63 -9.79
C CYS A 79 7.65 10.13 -9.76
N GLN A 80 6.64 11.01 -9.82
CA GLN A 80 6.83 12.45 -9.84
C GLN A 80 6.90 13.07 -8.44
N CYS A 81 5.99 12.68 -7.53
CA CYS A 81 5.91 13.28 -6.18
C CYS A 81 6.15 12.30 -5.03
N GLY A 82 6.39 11.02 -5.31
CA GLY A 82 6.64 9.99 -4.30
C GLY A 82 5.44 9.58 -3.44
N HIS A 83 4.27 10.20 -3.64
CA HIS A 83 3.08 9.89 -2.85
C HIS A 83 2.44 8.57 -3.27
N PRO A 84 1.79 7.83 -2.35
CA PRO A 84 0.94 6.69 -2.68
C PRO A 84 -0.20 7.13 -3.60
N ALA A 85 -0.39 6.40 -4.69
CA ALA A 85 -1.33 6.72 -5.76
C ALA A 85 -2.02 5.44 -6.27
N ILE A 86 -3.04 5.63 -7.10
CA ILE A 86 -3.69 4.60 -7.90
C ILE A 86 -3.24 4.81 -9.35
N LEU A 87 -2.75 3.76 -10.01
CA LEU A 87 -2.46 3.82 -11.44
C LEU A 87 -3.80 3.77 -12.19
N ARG A 88 -4.01 4.70 -13.12
CA ARG A 88 -5.20 4.76 -13.98
C ARG A 88 -4.80 5.03 -15.41
N VAL A 89 -5.76 4.85 -16.31
CA VAL A 89 -5.62 5.21 -17.72
C VAL A 89 -6.72 6.18 -18.11
N SER A 90 -6.31 7.35 -18.58
CA SER A 90 -7.19 8.44 -19.00
C SER A 90 -7.12 8.65 -20.50
N PRO A 91 -8.24 9.01 -21.17
CA PRO A 91 -8.21 9.37 -22.57
C PRO A 91 -7.46 10.71 -22.75
N ARG A 92 -6.74 10.86 -23.86
CA ARG A 92 -6.06 12.12 -24.20
C ARG A 92 -6.02 12.30 -25.71
N ALA A 93 -6.23 13.52 -26.19
CA ALA A 93 -6.10 13.84 -27.61
C ALA A 93 -4.70 13.44 -28.12
N GLY A 94 -4.66 12.73 -29.24
CA GLY A 94 -3.41 12.21 -29.82
C GLY A 94 -2.87 10.91 -29.21
N ALA A 95 -3.54 10.32 -28.22
CA ALA A 95 -3.18 9.04 -27.62
C ALA A 95 -4.35 8.05 -27.71
N THR A 96 -4.37 7.22 -28.75
CA THR A 96 -5.42 6.22 -29.03
C THR A 96 -5.60 5.23 -27.88
N ASP A 97 -4.49 4.85 -27.25
CA ASP A 97 -4.45 3.85 -26.18
C ASP A 97 -4.65 4.46 -24.78
N GLY A 98 -4.89 5.77 -24.73
CA GLY A 98 -4.90 6.55 -23.50
C GLY A 98 -3.51 6.81 -22.93
N VAL A 99 -3.50 7.42 -21.75
CA VAL A 99 -2.28 7.71 -21.00
C VAL A 99 -2.38 7.20 -19.57
N PHE A 100 -1.31 6.60 -19.09
CA PHE A 100 -1.15 6.17 -17.71
C PHE A 100 -0.90 7.38 -16.82
N VAL A 101 -1.71 7.49 -15.76
CA VAL A 101 -1.65 8.56 -14.76
C VAL A 101 -1.65 7.97 -13.35
N PHE A 102 -0.93 8.63 -12.46
CA PHE A 102 -1.00 8.40 -11.03
C PHE A 102 -2.08 9.31 -10.45
N ASP A 103 -3.12 8.73 -9.87
CA ASP A 103 -4.22 9.41 -9.19
C ASP A 103 -3.97 9.39 -7.68
N HIS A 104 -3.75 10.56 -7.09
CA HIS A 104 -3.44 10.73 -5.67
C HIS A 104 -4.33 11.80 -5.05
N THR A 105 -4.64 11.60 -3.77
CA THR A 105 -5.31 12.60 -2.93
C THR A 105 -4.28 13.19 -1.97
N ILE A 106 -3.90 14.45 -2.19
CA ILE A 106 -2.99 15.22 -1.33
C ILE A 106 -3.81 16.33 -0.67
N ASP A 107 -3.76 16.42 0.66
CA ASP A 107 -4.47 17.44 1.45
C ASP A 107 -5.96 17.57 1.10
N GLY A 108 -6.61 16.44 0.84
CA GLY A 108 -8.03 16.36 0.50
C GLY A 108 -8.36 16.73 -0.96
N ARG A 109 -7.36 17.09 -1.76
CA ARG A 109 -7.52 17.39 -3.19
C ARG A 109 -7.03 16.24 -4.05
N ARG A 110 -7.82 15.88 -5.06
CA ARG A 110 -7.45 14.90 -6.06
C ARG A 110 -6.53 15.55 -7.09
N THR A 111 -5.42 14.91 -7.38
CA THR A 111 -4.35 15.40 -8.24
C THR A 111 -3.85 14.25 -9.12
N PHE A 112 -3.33 14.58 -10.30
CA PHE A 112 -2.88 13.61 -11.29
C PHE A 112 -1.47 13.94 -11.78
N HIS A 113 -0.61 12.93 -11.80
CA HIS A 113 0.74 13.01 -12.38
C HIS A 113 0.94 11.96 -13.47
N GLY A 114 1.91 12.19 -14.35
CA GLY A 114 2.22 11.28 -15.47
C GLY A 114 1.59 11.74 -16.78
N GLY A 115 1.00 10.82 -17.53
CA GLY A 115 0.53 11.07 -18.90
C GLY A 115 1.36 10.36 -19.98
N ARG A 116 2.01 9.24 -19.64
CA ARG A 116 2.77 8.41 -20.60
C ARG A 116 1.83 7.45 -21.32
N THR A 117 2.08 7.17 -22.60
CA THR A 117 1.31 6.19 -23.40
C THR A 117 1.68 4.74 -23.11
N VAL A 118 2.72 4.53 -22.31
CA VAL A 118 3.20 3.20 -21.88
C VAL A 118 3.18 3.10 -20.36
N ILE A 119 3.12 1.86 -19.86
CA ILE A 119 3.14 1.54 -18.44
C ILE A 119 4.40 2.15 -17.81
N PRO A 120 4.26 3.04 -16.80
CA PRO A 120 5.41 3.63 -16.12
C PRO A 120 6.10 2.58 -15.24
N GLU A 121 7.31 2.90 -14.78
CA GLU A 121 7.95 2.09 -13.74
C GLU A 121 7.06 2.04 -12.49
N ILE A 122 6.76 0.82 -12.01
CA ILE A 122 5.87 0.58 -10.88
C ILE A 122 6.70 0.28 -9.64
N HIS A 123 6.62 1.19 -8.68
CA HIS A 123 7.09 0.99 -7.31
C HIS A 123 5.90 0.80 -6.39
N VAL A 124 6.01 -0.12 -5.42
CA VAL A 124 4.89 -0.46 -4.52
C VAL A 124 5.18 0.03 -3.11
N VAL A 125 4.19 0.71 -2.50
CA VAL A 125 4.26 1.26 -1.14
C VAL A 125 3.03 0.84 -0.35
N ALA A 126 3.11 0.91 0.99
CA ALA A 126 1.97 0.67 1.85
C ALA A 126 0.85 1.69 1.58
N LYS A 127 -0.40 1.22 1.63
CA LYS A 127 -1.58 2.08 1.60
C LYS A 127 -1.58 2.95 2.87
N PRO A 128 -1.71 4.29 2.75
CA PRO A 128 -1.83 5.15 3.91
C PRO A 128 -2.99 4.71 4.81
N ALA A 129 -2.77 4.74 6.13
CA ALA A 129 -3.85 4.59 7.08
C ALA A 129 -4.93 5.63 6.78
N ARG A 130 -6.19 5.20 6.74
CA ARG A 130 -7.30 6.15 6.61
C ARG A 130 -7.29 7.02 7.86
N LYS A 131 -7.17 8.35 7.72
CA LYS A 131 -7.45 9.24 8.85
C LYS A 131 -8.86 8.90 9.34
N PRO A 132 -9.06 8.60 10.64
CA PRO A 132 -10.40 8.45 11.17
C PRO A 132 -11.13 9.75 10.83
N ARG A 133 -12.28 9.63 10.14
CA ARG A 133 -13.19 10.77 9.99
C ARG A 133 -13.43 11.22 11.41
N ARG A 134 -13.08 12.47 11.78
CA ARG A 134 -13.48 13.03 13.07
C ARG A 134 -14.95 12.72 13.21
N SER A 135 -15.26 11.81 14.14
CA SER A 135 -16.61 11.41 14.48
C SER A 135 -17.41 12.69 14.70
N ALA A 136 -18.70 12.63 14.39
CA ALA A 136 -19.66 13.69 14.55
C ALA A 136 -19.88 14.06 16.03
N GLU A 137 -18.83 14.40 16.76
CA GLU A 137 -18.81 14.85 18.15
C GLU A 137 -18.86 16.39 18.17
N LYS A 138 -19.85 16.94 17.46
CA LYS A 138 -20.29 18.34 17.63
C LYS A 138 -21.73 18.50 17.12
N ARG A 139 -22.61 17.58 17.49
CA ARG A 139 -24.07 17.71 17.39
C ARG A 139 -24.74 17.02 18.58
N ALA A 140 -24.30 17.36 19.78
CA ALA A 140 -24.98 17.04 21.05
C ALA A 140 -24.60 18.06 22.15
N ALA A 141 -24.21 19.27 21.75
CA ALA A 141 -23.96 20.40 22.62
C ALA A 141 -24.34 21.66 21.82
N GLY A 142 -25.60 22.03 21.92
CA GLY A 142 -26.24 23.13 21.20
C GLY A 142 -27.74 22.98 21.30
#